data_AF-A0A0N1ESF9-F1
#
_entry.id   AF-A0A0N1ESF9-F1
#
_cell.length_a   1.000
_cell.length_b   1.000
_cell.length_c   1.000
_cell.angle_alpha   90.00
_cell.angle_beta   90.00
_cell.angle_gamma   90.00
#
_symmetry.space_group_name_H-M   'P 1'
#
loop_
_entity.id
_entity.type
_entity.pdbx_description
1 polymer ?
#
loop_
_entity_poly.entity_id
_entity_poly.type
_entity_poly.pdbx_seq_one_letter_code
_entity_poly.pdbx_strand_id
1 'polypeptide(L)'
;MNENRLVAGLALAILVPGAVMALGDFRKGKARLMLFSRARSKVETSLAENSRKFWAYSAFNLAVCLMVGVFCVLLFLKPEE
;
A
#
# COMPACT_ATOMS: atom_id res chain seq x y z
N MET A 1 -21.42 10.88 -11.03
CA MET A 1 -20.29 10.75 -10.07
C MET A 1 -19.08 11.35 -10.75
N ASN A 2 -18.42 12.36 -10.16
CA ASN A 2 -17.21 12.98 -10.73
C ASN A 2 -16.20 11.92 -11.17
N GLU A 3 -15.50 12.14 -12.28
CA GLU A 3 -14.33 11.35 -12.68
C GLU A 3 -13.30 11.30 -11.53
N ASN A 4 -13.08 12.42 -10.82
CA ASN A 4 -12.15 12.45 -9.69
C ASN A 4 -12.55 11.50 -8.55
N ARG A 5 -13.85 11.42 -8.23
CA ARG A 5 -14.38 10.52 -7.19
C ARG A 5 -14.34 9.06 -7.64
N LEU A 6 -14.57 8.80 -8.92
CA LEU A 6 -14.42 7.46 -9.50
C LEU A 6 -12.96 6.99 -9.43
N VAL A 7 -12.01 7.84 -9.81
CA VAL A 7 -10.57 7.53 -9.75
C VAL A 7 -10.14 7.29 -8.30
N ALA A 8 -10.58 8.13 -7.35
CA ALA A 8 -10.33 7.92 -5.93
C ALA A 8 -10.89 6.57 -5.44
N GLY A 9 -12.13 6.24 -5.84
CA GLY A 9 -12.77 4.96 -5.51
C GLY A 9 -11.98 3.75 -6.05
N LEU A 10 -11.53 3.82 -7.30
CA LEU A 10 -10.71 2.77 -7.92
C LEU A 10 -9.34 2.63 -7.23
N ALA A 11 -8.69 3.74 -6.90
CA ALA A 11 -7.42 3.73 -6.18
C ALA A 11 -7.56 3.07 -4.81
N LEU A 12 -8.63 3.38 -4.05
CA LEU A 12 -8.92 2.72 -2.78
C LEU A 12 -9.23 1.23 -2.95
N ALA A 13 -10.00 0.86 -3.97
CA ALA A 13 -10.34 -0.55 -4.24
C ALA A 13 -9.10 -1.42 -4.50
N ILE A 14 -8.05 -0.86 -5.11
CA ILE A 14 -6.78 -1.56 -5.34
C ILE A 14 -5.88 -1.51 -4.09
N LEU A 15 -5.81 -0.37 -3.41
CA LEU A 15 -4.91 -0.17 -2.28
C LEU A 15 -5.34 -0.96 -1.05
N VAL A 16 -6.63 -0.96 -0.72
CA VAL A 16 -7.15 -1.52 0.55
C VAL A 16 -6.79 -3.01 0.70
N PRO A 17 -7.01 -3.90 -0.31
CA PRO A 17 -6.57 -5.29 -0.21
C PRO A 17 -5.06 -5.42 0.03
N GLY A 18 -4.24 -4.61 -0.66
CA GLY A 18 -2.80 -4.58 -0.48
C GLY A 18 -2.42 -4.19 0.96
N ALA A 19 -3.02 -3.12 1.48
CA ALA A 19 -2.80 -2.64 2.85
C ALA A 19 -3.19 -3.67 3.91
N VAL A 20 -4.33 -4.35 3.73
CA VAL A 20 -4.77 -5.42 4.63
C VAL A 20 -3.78 -6.58 4.63
N MET A 21 -3.30 -7.00 3.45
CA MET A 21 -2.30 -8.05 3.34
C MET A 21 -0.97 -7.65 4.02
N ALA A 22 -0.47 -6.45 3.75
CA ALA A 22 0.78 -5.96 4.35
C ALA A 22 0.69 -5.84 5.87
N LEU A 23 -0.46 -5.41 6.41
CA LEU A 23 -0.70 -5.38 7.84
C LEU A 23 -0.72 -6.79 8.44
N GLY A 24 -1.32 -7.76 7.73
CA GLY A 24 -1.30 -9.17 8.11
C GLY A 24 0.11 -9.76 8.13
N ASP A 25 0.93 -9.43 7.14
CA ASP A 25 2.33 -9.85 7.07
C ASP A 25 3.15 -9.23 8.21
N PHE A 26 2.99 -7.93 8.45
CA PHE A 26 3.69 -7.21 9.53
C PHE A 26 3.42 -7.85 10.90
N ARG A 27 2.15 -8.18 11.19
CA ARG A 27 1.76 -8.88 12.43
C ARG A 27 2.40 -10.26 12.58
N LYS A 28 2.73 -10.91 11.46
CA LYS A 28 3.43 -12.20 11.42
C LYS A 28 4.97 -12.05 11.41
N GLY A 29 5.49 -10.82 11.56
CA GLY A 29 6.93 -10.54 11.48
C GLY A 29 7.50 -10.71 10.06
N LYS A 30 6.66 -10.63 9.03
CA LYS A 30 7.03 -10.71 7.61
C LYS A 30 6.77 -9.38 6.91
N ALA A 31 7.55 -9.10 5.87
CA ALA A 31 7.33 -7.93 5.02
C ALA A 31 7.52 -8.30 3.54
N ARG A 32 6.57 -7.88 2.72
CA ARG A 32 6.57 -8.07 1.26
C ARG A 32 6.31 -6.72 0.60
N LEU A 33 7.09 -6.37 -0.42
CA LEU A 33 6.89 -5.10 -1.15
C LEU A 33 5.59 -5.13 -1.97
N MET A 34 4.69 -4.18 -1.74
CA MET A 34 3.41 -4.09 -2.46
C MET A 34 3.59 -3.87 -3.98
N LEU A 35 4.51 -3.00 -4.38
CA LEU A 35 4.64 -2.55 -5.78
C LEU A 35 5.52 -3.47 -6.65
N PHE A 36 6.33 -4.33 -6.06
CA PHE A 36 7.33 -5.14 -6.78
C PHE A 36 7.11 -6.63 -6.68
N SER A 37 6.10 -7.07 -5.93
CA SER A 37 5.88 -8.49 -5.80
C SER A 37 5.00 -9.06 -6.91
N ARG A 38 5.64 -9.37 -8.04
CA ARG A 38 5.07 -10.30 -9.01
C ARG A 38 4.92 -11.68 -8.35
N ALA A 39 3.84 -12.39 -8.64
CA ALA A 39 3.57 -13.72 -8.09
C ALA A 39 4.73 -14.73 -8.29
N ARG A 40 5.58 -14.48 -9.30
CA ARG A 40 6.72 -15.33 -9.68
C ARG A 40 8.05 -15.00 -8.99
N SER A 41 8.20 -13.80 -8.40
CA SER A 41 9.38 -13.41 -7.63
C SER A 41 8.92 -12.54 -6.47
N LYS A 42 8.69 -13.18 -5.33
CA LYS A 42 8.22 -12.49 -4.14
C LYS A 42 9.43 -11.93 -3.42
N VAL A 43 9.56 -10.60 -3.45
CA VAL A 43 10.55 -9.88 -2.63
C VAL A 43 10.00 -9.86 -1.21
N GLU A 44 10.29 -10.93 -0.48
CA GLU A 44 9.85 -11.18 0.90
C GLU A 44 11.07 -11.16 1.84
N THR A 45 10.83 -10.75 3.07
CA THR A 45 11.81 -10.84 4.16
C THR A 45 11.07 -11.01 5.48
N SER A 46 11.79 -11.40 6.52
CA SER A 46 11.25 -11.47 7.88
C SER A 46 12.11 -10.70 8.87
N LEU A 47 11.52 -10.31 9.99
CA LEU A 47 12.23 -9.64 11.07
C LEU A 47 13.39 -10.51 11.61
N ALA A 48 13.19 -11.84 11.66
CA ALA A 48 14.18 -12.80 12.12
C ALA A 48 15.34 -12.99 11.14
N GLU A 49 15.09 -12.87 9.84
CA GLU A 49 16.11 -13.05 8.80
C GLU A 49 16.91 -11.76 8.56
N ASN A 50 16.23 -10.62 8.44
CA ASN A 50 16.88 -9.33 8.19
C ASN A 50 16.02 -8.17 8.68
N SER A 51 16.28 -7.74 9.92
CA SER A 51 15.54 -6.65 10.57
C SER A 51 15.60 -5.34 9.77
N ARG A 52 16.75 -5.01 9.17
CA ARG A 52 16.92 -3.79 8.36
C ARG A 52 16.02 -3.80 7.12
N LYS A 53 16.00 -4.91 6.37
CA LYS A 53 15.13 -5.04 5.20
C LYS A 53 13.65 -5.09 5.59
N PHE A 54 13.31 -5.79 6.67
CA PHE A 54 11.94 -5.84 7.18
C PHE A 54 11.38 -4.44 7.47
N TRP A 55 12.14 -3.61 8.19
CA TRP A 55 11.73 -2.24 8.49
C TRP A 55 11.69 -1.37 7.24
N ALA A 56 12.66 -1.50 6.33
CA ALA A 56 12.65 -0.76 5.07
C ALA A 56 11.40 -1.08 4.22
N TYR A 57 11.03 -2.36 4.10
CA TYR A 57 9.86 -2.78 3.31
C TYR A 57 8.55 -2.36 3.98
N SER A 58 8.47 -2.47 5.31
CA SER A 58 7.30 -2.03 6.07
C SER A 58 7.11 -0.51 5.97
N ALA A 59 8.19 0.26 6.09
CA ALA A 59 8.17 1.72 5.93
C ALA A 59 7.79 2.14 4.51
N PHE A 60 8.31 1.45 3.49
CA PHE A 60 7.95 1.70 2.10
C PHE A 60 6.45 1.45 1.85
N ASN A 61 5.93 0.31 2.30
CA ASN A 61 4.51 -0.01 2.18
C ASN A 61 3.62 1.03 2.88
N LEU A 62 4.03 1.48 4.08
CA LEU A 62 3.33 2.54 4.80
C LEU A 62 3.34 3.86 4.03
N ALA A 63 4.48 4.26 3.47
CA ALA A 63 4.62 5.48 2.68
C ALA A 63 3.71 5.47 1.43
N VAL A 64 3.64 4.33 0.73
CA VAL A 64 2.73 4.15 -0.41
C VAL A 64 1.27 4.29 0.02
N CYS A 65 0.88 3.65 1.13
CA CYS A 65 -0.48 3.75 1.66
C CYS A 65 -0.85 5.19 2.02
N LEU A 66 0.04 5.91 2.69
CA LEU A 66 -0.18 7.32 3.05
C LEU A 66 -0.29 8.20 1.82
N MET A 67 0.62 8.04 0.85
CA MET A 67 0.61 8.82 -0.38
C MET A 67 -0.70 8.64 -1.15
N VAL A 68 -1.10 7.38 -1.40
CA VAL A 68 -2.36 7.09 -2.11
C VAL A 68 -3.57 7.57 -1.30
N GLY A 69 -3.56 7.40 0.02
CA GLY A 69 -4.62 7.92 0.90
C GLY A 69 -4.79 9.43 0.79
N VAL A 70 -3.69 10.20 0.83
CA VAL A 70 -3.71 11.65 0.65
C VAL A 70 -4.26 12.02 -0.73
N PHE A 71 -3.79 11.38 -1.80
CA PHE A 71 -4.31 11.62 -3.15
C PHE A 71 -5.80 11.32 -3.27
N CYS A 72 -6.28 10.23 -2.66
CA CYS A 72 -7.69 9.90 -2.66
C CYS A 72 -8.52 10.98 -1.96
N VAL A 73 -8.05 11.50 -0.82
CA VAL A 73 -8.73 12.61 -0.11
C VAL A 73 -8.76 13.87 -0.98
N LEU A 74 -7.63 14.25 -1.59
CA LEU A 74 -7.57 15.41 -2.47
C LEU A 74 -8.50 15.28 -3.68
N LEU A 75 -8.55 14.12 -4.32
CA LEU A 75 -9.44 13.86 -5.45
C LEU A 75 -10.91 13.84 -5.04
N PHE A 76 -11.23 13.37 -3.84
CA PHE A 76 -12.61 13.32 -3.36
C PHE A 76 -13.14 14.71 -2.99
N LEU A 77 -12.29 15.55 -2.38
CA LEU A 77 -12.59 16.91 -1.96
C LEU A 77 -12.41 17.95 -3.08
N LYS A 78 -11.81 17.57 -4.21
CA LYS A 78 -11.63 18.47 -5.36
C LYS A 78 -13.01 18.98 -5.81
N PRO A 79 -13.24 20.30 -5.81
CA PRO A 79 -14.50 20.86 -6.29
C PRO A 79 -14.69 20.53 -7.78
N GLU A 80 -15.94 20.26 -8.17
CA GLU A 80 -16.30 20.16 -9.58
C GLU A 80 -16.52 21.59 -10.09
N GLU A 81 -15.85 21.98 -11.17
CA GLU A 81 -16.15 23.22 -11.89
C GLU A 81 -17.47 23.11 -12.65
#